data_AF-A0A2J8RX57-F1
#
_entry.id   AF-A0A2J8RX57-F1
#
_cell.length_a   1.000
_cell.length_b   1.000
_cell.length_c   1.000
_cell.angle_alpha   90.00
_cell.angle_beta   90.00
_cell.angle_gamma   90.00
#
_symmetry.space_group_name_H-M   'P 1'
#
loop_
_entity.id
_entity.type
_entity.pdbx_description
1 polymer ?
#
loop_
_entity_poly.entity_id
_entity_poly.type
_entity_poly.pdbx_seq_one_letter_code
_entity_poly.pdbx_strand_id
1 'polypeptide(L)'
;MTPQPAGPPDGGWGWVVAAAAFAINGLSYGLLRSLGLAFPDLAEHFDRSAQDTAWISALALAVQQAASPVGSALSTRWGARPVVMVGGVLASLG
;
A
#
# COMPACT_ATOMS: atom_id res chain seq x y z
N MET A 1 -31.89 -6.86 5.36
CA MET A 1 -31.41 -5.99 4.27
C MET A 1 -31.93 -4.59 4.57
N THR A 2 -31.13 -3.74 5.21
CA THR A 2 -31.53 -2.36 5.49
C THR A 2 -31.47 -1.56 4.19
N PRO A 3 -32.53 -0.81 3.83
CA PRO A 3 -32.57 -0.07 2.57
C PRO A 3 -31.45 0.98 2.56
N GLN A 4 -30.63 0.98 1.49
CA GLN A 4 -29.64 2.02 1.26
C GLN A 4 -30.37 3.34 0.95
N PRO A 5 -30.01 4.47 1.56
CA PRO A 5 -30.64 5.75 1.28
C PRO A 5 -30.48 6.12 -0.20
N ALA A 6 -31.54 6.61 -0.82
CA ALA A 6 -31.59 7.00 -2.24
C ALA A 6 -30.89 8.36 -2.53
N GLY A 7 -29.66 8.53 -2.04
CA GLY A 7 -28.80 9.68 -2.31
C GLY A 7 -27.36 9.22 -2.58
N PRO A 8 -26.52 10.04 -3.27
CA PRO A 8 -25.12 9.69 -3.49
C PRO A 8 -24.46 9.37 -2.14
N PRO A 9 -23.85 8.20 -1.96
CA PRO A 9 -23.41 7.70 -0.65
C PRO A 9 -22.44 8.65 0.09
N ASP A 10 -21.80 9.59 -0.62
CA ASP A 10 -20.88 10.59 -0.07
C ASP A 10 -21.12 12.02 -0.58
N GLY A 11 -22.28 12.34 -1.16
CA GLY A 11 -22.58 13.71 -1.62
C GLY A 11 -21.61 14.28 -2.67
N GLY A 12 -20.92 13.43 -3.44
CA GLY A 12 -19.91 13.81 -4.42
C GLY A 12 -18.46 13.69 -3.95
N TRP A 13 -18.16 13.30 -2.70
CA TRP A 13 -16.78 13.13 -2.23
C TRP A 13 -16.02 11.97 -2.92
N GLY A 14 -16.73 11.04 -3.57
CA GLY A 14 -16.15 9.85 -4.18
C GLY A 14 -14.99 10.12 -5.16
N TRP A 15 -15.00 11.25 -5.90
CA TRP A 15 -13.92 11.57 -6.85
C TRP A 15 -12.58 11.82 -6.17
N VAL A 16 -12.59 12.44 -4.98
CA VAL A 16 -11.35 12.69 -4.25
C VAL A 16 -10.83 11.39 -3.64
N VAL A 17 -11.72 10.50 -3.16
CA VAL A 17 -11.32 9.16 -2.70
C VAL A 17 -10.71 8.37 -3.86
N ALA A 18 -11.29 8.45 -5.05
CA ALA A 18 -10.75 7.81 -6.25
C ALA A 18 -9.38 8.39 -6.65
N ALA A 19 -9.22 9.72 -6.64
CA ALA A 19 -7.94 10.38 -6.90
C ALA A 19 -6.87 9.99 -5.88
N ALA A 20 -7.23 9.95 -4.60
CA ALA A 20 -6.33 9.50 -3.53
C ALA A 20 -5.95 8.01 -3.70
N ALA A 21 -6.92 7.13 -3.99
CA ALA A 21 -6.66 5.73 -4.24
C ALA A 21 -5.76 5.52 -5.47
N PHE A 22 -5.96 6.29 -6.52
CA PHE A 22 -5.11 6.29 -7.71
C PHE A 22 -3.68 6.71 -7.36
N ALA A 23 -3.50 7.81 -6.62
CA ALA A 23 -2.19 8.27 -6.18
C ALA A 23 -1.47 7.24 -5.30
N ILE A 24 -2.19 6.63 -4.34
CA ILE A 24 -1.63 5.59 -3.45
C ILE A 24 -1.19 4.38 -4.28
N ASN A 25 -2.03 3.85 -5.17
CA ASN A 25 -1.66 2.72 -6.02
C ASN A 25 -0.47 3.08 -6.92
N GLY A 26 -0.48 4.25 -7.55
CA GLY A 26 0.61 4.72 -8.40
C GLY A 26 1.93 4.83 -7.64
N LEU A 27 1.92 5.39 -6.43
CA LEU A 27 3.10 5.51 -5.58
C LEU A 27 3.57 4.15 -5.07
N SER A 28 2.67 3.25 -4.65
CA SER A 28 3.05 1.90 -4.18
C SER A 28 3.71 1.08 -5.28
N TYR A 29 3.11 1.01 -6.47
CA TYR A 29 3.71 0.29 -7.60
C TYR A 29 4.94 1.01 -8.16
N GLY A 30 4.92 2.33 -8.19
CA GLY A 30 6.05 3.16 -8.63
C GLY A 30 7.27 2.98 -7.74
N LEU A 31 7.10 2.99 -6.43
CA LEU A 31 8.17 2.77 -5.46
C LEU A 31 8.79 1.38 -5.63
N LEU A 32 7.96 0.33 -5.69
CA LEU A 32 8.45 -1.03 -5.87
C LEU A 32 9.24 -1.19 -7.18
N ARG A 33 8.79 -0.55 -8.26
CA ARG A 33 9.47 -0.57 -9.56
C ARG A 33 10.78 0.21 -9.55
N SER A 34 10.79 1.40 -8.94
CA SER A 34 11.99 2.24 -8.84
C SER A 34 13.08 1.61 -7.96
N LEU A 35 12.71 0.90 -6.89
CA LEU A 35 13.65 0.12 -6.08
C LEU A 35 14.37 -0.95 -6.94
N GLY A 36 13.67 -1.54 -7.91
CA GLY A 36 14.26 -2.45 -8.89
C GLY A 36 15.43 -1.86 -9.69
N LEU A 37 15.42 -0.55 -9.94
CA LEU A 37 16.52 0.15 -10.62
C LEU A 37 17.68 0.46 -9.68
N ALA A 38 17.42 0.67 -8.39
CA ALA A 38 18.45 0.97 -7.38
C ALA A 38 19.14 -0.27 -6.81
N PHE A 39 18.53 -1.45 -6.91
CA PHE A 39 19.11 -2.69 -6.36
C PHE A 39 20.45 -3.11 -6.96
N PRO A 40 20.73 -2.97 -8.27
CA PRO A 40 22.05 -3.25 -8.84
C PRO A 40 23.13 -2.35 -8.23
N ASP A 41 22.87 -1.04 -8.14
CA ASP A 41 23.80 -0.07 -7.55
C ASP A 41 24.02 -0.33 -6.05
N LEU A 42 22.97 -0.70 -5.31
CA LEU A 42 23.10 -1.13 -3.91
C LEU A 42 23.89 -2.44 -3.77
N ALA A 43 23.67 -3.41 -4.65
CA ALA A 43 24.38 -4.68 -4.62
C ALA A 43 25.89 -4.48 -4.82
N GLU A 44 26.26 -3.62 -5.76
CA GLU A 44 27.65 -3.25 -6.03
C GLU A 44 28.26 -2.46 -4.86
N HIS A 45 27.52 -1.49 -4.29
CA HIS A 45 28.01 -0.69 -3.16
C HIS A 45 28.27 -1.54 -1.90
N PHE A 46 27.43 -2.54 -1.64
CA PHE A 46 27.56 -3.41 -0.47
C PHE A 46 28.32 -4.72 -0.73
N ASP A 47 28.85 -4.93 -1.94
CA ASP A 47 29.51 -6.17 -2.40
C ASP A 47 28.68 -7.42 -2.11
N ARG A 48 27.36 -7.33 -2.34
CA ARG A 48 26.39 -8.41 -2.06
C ARG A 48 25.90 -9.07 -3.33
N SER A 49 25.56 -10.35 -3.21
CA SER A 49 25.02 -11.12 -4.34
C SER A 49 23.63 -10.61 -4.77
N ALA A 50 23.28 -10.78 -6.04
CA ALA A 50 21.95 -10.44 -6.56
C ALA A 50 20.80 -11.15 -5.81
N GLN A 51 21.09 -12.28 -5.17
CA GLN A 51 20.13 -13.00 -4.33
C GLN A 51 19.82 -12.21 -3.05
N ASP A 52 20.83 -11.61 -2.41
CA ASP A 52 20.65 -10.84 -1.16
C ASP A 52 19.79 -9.58 -1.40
N THR A 53 19.96 -8.90 -2.54
CA THR A 53 19.13 -7.73 -2.90
C THR A 53 17.73 -8.13 -3.37
N ALA A 54 17.57 -9.30 -4.00
CA ALA A 54 16.25 -9.82 -4.38
C ALA A 54 15.36 -10.12 -3.16
N TRP A 55 15.93 -10.50 -2.02
CA TRP A 55 15.15 -10.73 -0.79
C TRP A 55 14.42 -9.47 -0.28
N ILE A 56 14.94 -8.28 -0.56
CA ILE A 56 14.34 -7.01 -0.10
C ILE A 56 12.99 -6.81 -0.78
N SER A 57 12.93 -6.94 -2.12
CA SER A 57 11.68 -6.81 -2.87
C SER A 57 10.71 -7.97 -2.60
N ALA A 58 11.24 -9.19 -2.44
CA ALA A 58 10.44 -10.36 -2.08
C ALA A 58 9.76 -10.18 -0.71
N LEU A 59 10.50 -9.70 0.29
CA LEU A 59 9.95 -9.43 1.63
C LEU A 59 8.92 -8.31 1.61
N ALA A 60 9.18 -7.23 0.88
CA ALA A 60 8.23 -6.13 0.72
C ALA A 60 6.89 -6.62 0.13
N LEU A 61 6.94 -7.43 -0.92
CA LEU A 61 5.76 -8.05 -1.52
C LEU A 61 5.07 -9.03 -0.57
N ALA A 62 5.83 -9.88 0.13
CA ALA A 62 5.28 -10.82 1.10
C ALA A 62 4.53 -10.10 2.23
N VAL A 63 5.10 -9.02 2.77
CA VAL A 63 4.47 -8.18 3.80
C VAL A 63 3.22 -7.50 3.25
N GLN A 64 3.26 -6.95 2.03
CA GLN A 64 2.09 -6.34 1.40
C GLN A 64 0.93 -7.34 1.25
N GLN A 65 1.22 -8.55 0.79
CA GLN A 65 0.23 -9.62 0.63
C GLN A 65 -0.30 -10.12 1.98
N ALA A 66 0.56 -10.28 2.98
CA ALA A 66 0.16 -10.68 4.34
C ALA A 66 -0.66 -9.59 5.06
N ALA A 67 -0.36 -8.32 4.81
CA ALA A 67 -1.10 -7.19 5.36
C ALA A 67 -2.50 -7.03 4.74
N SER A 68 -2.73 -7.56 3.54
CA SER A 68 -4.03 -7.45 2.84
C SER A 68 -5.20 -8.11 3.61
N PRO A 69 -5.14 -9.39 4.04
CA PRO A 69 -6.20 -9.99 4.85
C PRO A 69 -6.33 -9.34 6.23
N VAL A 70 -5.21 -8.89 6.82
CA VAL A 70 -5.20 -8.16 8.11
C VAL A 70 -5.94 -6.82 7.97
N GLY A 71 -5.64 -6.04 6.93
CA GLY A 71 -6.32 -4.78 6.63
C GLY A 71 -7.81 -4.98 6.35
N SER A 72 -8.19 -6.07 5.68
CA SER A 72 -9.59 -6.44 5.46
C SER A 72 -10.32 -6.77 6.78
N ALA A 73 -9.70 -7.57 7.65
CA ALA A 73 -10.26 -7.90 8.96
C ALA A 73 -10.39 -6.66 9.86
N LEU A 74 -9.36 -5.81 9.90
CA LEU A 74 -9.38 -4.57 10.68
C LEU A 74 -10.43 -3.57 10.16
N SER A 75 -10.53 -3.40 8.84
CA SER A 75 -11.51 -2.47 8.26
C SER A 75 -12.95 -2.94 8.45
N THR A 76 -13.17 -4.25 8.48
CA THR A 76 -14.48 -4.83 8.83
C THR A 76 -14.87 -4.56 10.28
N ARG A 77 -13.89 -4.53 11.20
CA ARG A 77 -14.15 -4.32 12.64
C ARG A 77 -14.19 -2.84 13.05
N TRP A 78 -13.33 -1.99 12.49
CA TRP A 78 -13.12 -0.59 12.91
C TRP A 78 -13.42 0.44 11.82
N GLY A 79 -13.84 0.00 10.63
CA GLY A 79 -14.05 0.85 9.46
C GLY A 79 -12.76 1.12 8.67
N ALA A 80 -12.91 1.52 7.40
CA ALA A 80 -11.77 1.72 6.51
C ALA A 80 -10.91 2.96 6.85
N ARG A 81 -11.53 4.05 7.33
CA ARG A 81 -10.82 5.34 7.56
C ARG A 81 -9.68 5.25 8.59
N PRO A 82 -9.89 4.69 9.81
CA PRO A 82 -8.81 4.60 10.79
C PRO A 82 -7.67 3.69 10.33
N VAL A 83 -8.01 2.59 9.65
CA VAL A 83 -7.05 1.61 9.15
C VAL A 83 -6.15 2.22 8.07
N VAL A 84 -6.72 3.01 7.15
CA VAL A 84 -5.95 3.72 6.12
C VAL A 84 -5.06 4.80 6.75
N MET A 85 -5.53 5.56 7.74
CA MET A 85 -4.70 6.58 8.40
C MET A 85 -3.51 5.96 9.14
N VAL A 86 -3.73 4.90 9.91
CA VAL A 86 -2.65 4.17 10.61
C VAL A 86 -1.67 3.57 9.60
N GLY A 87 -2.17 2.95 8.53
CA GLY A 87 -1.34 2.42 7.46
C GLY A 87 -0.47 3.50 6.78
N GLY A 88 -1.03 4.68 6.54
CA GLY A 88 -0.30 5.82 5.99
C GLY A 88 0.82 6.33 6.90
N VAL A 89 0.55 6.45 8.21
CA VAL A 89 1.58 6.85 9.19
C VAL A 89 2.69 5.79 9.26
N LEU A 90 2.34 4.51 9.33
CA LEU A 90 3.33 3.42 9.33
C LEU A 90 4.18 3.43 8.05
N ALA A 91 3.58 3.66 6.89
CA ALA A 91 4.31 3.76 5.62
C ALA A 91 5.24 4.98 5.57
N SER A 92 4.91 6.08 6.26
CA SER A 92 5.77 7.28 6.32
C SER A 92 6.93 7.19 7.31
N LEU A 93 6.88 6.23 8.26
CA LEU A 93 7.94 6.01 9.25
C LEU A 93 9.05 5.06 8.76
N GLY A 94 8.78 4.29 7.71
CA GLY A 94 9.77 3.43 7.04
C GLY A 94 10.55 4.19 6.00
#